data_AF-A0A0D5M9D9-F1
#
_entry.id   AF-A0A0D5M9D9-F1
#
_cell.length_a   1.000
_cell.length_b   1.000
_cell.length_c   1.000
_cell.angle_alpha   90.00
_cell.angle_beta   90.00
_cell.angle_gamma   90.00
#
_symmetry.space_group_name_H-M   'P 1'
#
loop_
_entity.id
_entity.type
_entity.pdbx_description
1 polymer ?
#
loop_
_entity_poly.entity_id
_entity_poly.type
_entity_poly.pdbx_seq_one_letter_code
_entity_poly.pdbx_strand_id
1 'polypeptide(L)'
;MTDRRPGWGAPAKNIRHLGWNNDKAIAEVAHVAQHVDFLAVQELMDPMALVQLEEAVEAVSGENWSSMASDDLGRSSYREHYGFLWRESEIEYDSGAVVFLDSRDVFAREPYSAKFTALEDGHQFAAATVHVLYGDSISDRLPEIEALADYWQWLEEVYPDTPRLLMGDFNLPPDHSGWSALLKIGVTPAITEGATTLGMSNGIWTNLYDNIWHDDSAPITASGIIRFPNLLPGEHIAVRNTVSDHAPVWVAIGDAELELVTFNGNVYEAVDEELYCIDLNEATAEQLAELPNVGPARAEQIIDIRPWGSVGELTRISGLGAASVRDIEESELVCSTN
;
A
#
# COMPACT_ATOMS: atom_id res chain seq x y z
N MET A 1 2.90 12.87 33.44
CA MET A 1 1.52 12.35 33.41
C MET A 1 0.62 13.44 32.84
N THR A 2 0.63 13.57 31.53
CA THR A 2 -0.44 14.18 30.75
C THR A 2 -0.61 13.22 29.59
N ASP A 3 -1.29 12.13 29.93
CA ASP A 3 -1.73 11.08 29.03
C ASP A 3 -3.07 11.57 28.47
N ARG A 4 -3.02 12.09 27.25
CA ARG A 4 -4.19 12.39 26.41
C ARG A 4 -3.74 12.31 24.97
N ARG A 5 -4.14 11.25 24.29
CA ARG A 5 -4.52 11.30 22.89
C ARG A 5 -5.94 10.74 22.82
N PRO A 6 -6.97 11.56 22.57
CA PRO A 6 -8.31 11.07 22.26
C PRO A 6 -8.45 10.92 20.74
N GLY A 7 -8.94 9.76 20.31
CA GLY A 7 -9.56 9.51 19.01
C GLY A 7 -8.68 9.01 17.85
N TRP A 8 -9.38 8.41 16.88
CA TRP A 8 -8.93 7.55 15.79
C TRP A 8 -8.78 8.26 14.44
N GLY A 9 -7.62 8.11 13.80
CA GLY A 9 -7.36 8.53 12.42
C GLY A 9 -7.44 7.36 11.44
N ALA A 10 -8.31 7.47 10.42
CA ALA A 10 -8.37 6.52 9.31
C ALA A 10 -7.82 7.16 8.02
N PRO A 11 -6.52 7.05 7.72
CA PRO A 11 -5.96 7.41 6.44
C PRO A 11 -6.03 6.34 5.36
N ALA A 12 -6.00 6.83 4.13
CA ALA A 12 -5.63 6.10 2.94
C ALA A 12 -4.23 6.53 2.50
N LYS A 13 -3.35 5.58 2.18
CA LYS A 13 -2.03 5.87 1.64
C LYS A 13 -1.74 4.99 0.43
N ASN A 14 -1.64 5.61 -0.73
CA ASN A 14 -0.94 4.99 -1.86
C ASN A 14 0.58 5.02 -1.55
N ILE A 15 1.15 3.84 -1.27
CA ILE A 15 2.59 3.62 -1.05
C ILE A 15 3.17 3.02 -2.34
N ARG A 16 3.08 3.76 -3.45
CA ARG A 16 3.52 3.36 -4.79
C ARG A 16 4.59 2.27 -4.80
N HIS A 17 4.29 1.09 -5.34
CA HIS A 17 5.21 -0.06 -5.49
C HIS A 17 5.83 -0.61 -4.18
N LEU A 18 5.09 -0.74 -3.07
CA LEU A 18 5.60 -1.42 -1.88
C LEU A 18 5.85 -2.91 -2.21
N GLY A 19 7.09 -3.38 -2.05
CA GLY A 19 7.50 -4.74 -2.44
C GLY A 19 8.12 -4.87 -3.83
N TRP A 20 8.53 -3.77 -4.47
CA TRP A 20 9.53 -3.82 -5.54
C TRP A 20 10.93 -3.64 -4.97
N ASN A 21 11.93 -4.33 -5.55
CA ASN A 21 13.35 -4.11 -5.26
C ASN A 21 13.78 -2.73 -5.82
N ASN A 22 13.45 -1.65 -5.11
CA ASN A 22 13.54 -0.27 -5.59
C ASN A 22 14.15 0.71 -4.58
N ASP A 23 15.01 0.23 -3.67
CA ASP A 23 15.63 1.03 -2.60
C ASP A 23 14.58 1.79 -1.75
N LYS A 24 13.41 1.19 -1.54
CA LYS A 24 12.36 1.81 -0.74
C LYS A 24 12.88 2.12 0.65
N ALA A 25 12.70 3.37 1.04
CA ALA A 25 13.08 3.90 2.33
C ALA A 25 12.06 3.45 3.39
N ILE A 26 12.07 2.14 3.74
CA ILE A 26 11.07 1.51 4.61
C ILE A 26 10.98 2.21 5.96
N ALA A 27 12.10 2.62 6.55
CA ALA A 27 12.11 3.37 7.81
C ALA A 27 11.35 4.70 7.71
N GLU A 28 11.49 5.41 6.59
CA GLU A 28 10.75 6.64 6.31
C GLU A 28 9.28 6.38 5.97
N VAL A 29 8.96 5.29 5.26
CA VAL A 29 7.57 4.87 5.01
C VAL A 29 6.88 4.55 6.34
N ALA A 30 7.55 3.81 7.21
CA ALA A 30 7.10 3.45 8.55
C ALA A 30 6.94 4.69 9.44
N HIS A 31 7.92 5.61 9.40
CA HIS A 31 7.81 6.88 10.10
C HIS A 31 6.56 7.65 9.69
N VAL A 32 6.21 7.69 8.41
CA VAL A 32 4.98 8.35 7.96
C VAL A 32 3.74 7.58 8.43
N ALA A 33 3.76 6.24 8.34
CA ALA A 33 2.63 5.39 8.72
C ALA A 33 2.31 5.43 10.23
N GLN A 34 3.30 5.60 11.11
CA GLN A 34 3.09 5.59 12.57
C GLN A 34 2.15 6.70 13.09
N HIS A 35 1.85 7.71 12.28
CA HIS A 35 1.08 8.88 12.71
C HIS A 35 -0.43 8.64 12.77
N VAL A 36 -0.87 7.45 12.40
CA VAL A 36 -2.28 7.08 12.27
C VAL A 36 -2.55 5.74 12.93
N ASP A 37 -3.81 5.32 12.96
CA ASP A 37 -4.22 4.10 13.66
C ASP A 37 -4.66 2.99 12.69
N PHE A 38 -5.02 3.38 11.47
CA PHE A 38 -5.42 2.49 10.39
C PHE A 38 -4.77 2.95 9.09
N LEU A 39 -4.52 2.08 8.11
CA LEU A 39 -3.94 2.46 6.83
C LEU A 39 -4.40 1.53 5.72
N ALA A 40 -5.03 2.08 4.68
CA ALA A 40 -5.17 1.37 3.41
C ALA A 40 -3.88 1.55 2.58
N VAL A 41 -3.26 0.44 2.18
CA VAL A 41 -2.06 0.35 1.36
C VAL A 41 -2.43 -0.12 -0.04
N GLN A 42 -1.90 0.56 -1.06
CA GLN A 42 -2.14 0.28 -2.47
C GLN A 42 -0.82 0.06 -3.20
N GLU A 43 -0.90 -0.55 -4.39
CA GLU A 43 0.27 -0.97 -5.17
C GLU A 43 1.23 -1.86 -4.37
N LEU A 44 0.68 -2.74 -3.53
CA LEU A 44 1.44 -3.74 -2.81
C LEU A 44 1.77 -4.87 -3.79
N MET A 45 3.04 -5.01 -4.14
CA MET A 45 3.46 -5.96 -5.18
C MET A 45 3.82 -7.33 -4.59
N ASP A 46 4.22 -7.33 -3.32
CA ASP A 46 4.55 -8.52 -2.55
C ASP A 46 3.96 -8.37 -1.13
N PRO A 47 3.06 -9.27 -0.69
CA PRO A 47 2.55 -9.27 0.66
C PRO A 47 3.64 -9.31 1.76
N MET A 48 4.83 -9.84 1.49
CA MET A 48 5.95 -9.77 2.44
C MET A 48 6.44 -8.36 2.71
N ALA A 49 6.30 -7.44 1.74
CA ALA A 49 6.63 -6.04 1.98
C ALA A 49 5.64 -5.35 2.94
N LEU A 50 4.42 -5.87 3.07
CA LEU A 50 3.46 -5.41 4.08
C LEU A 50 3.89 -5.88 5.48
N VAL A 51 4.41 -7.10 5.60
CA VAL A 51 4.97 -7.63 6.86
C VAL A 51 6.20 -6.83 7.29
N GLN A 52 7.13 -6.54 6.36
CA GLN A 52 8.29 -5.70 6.66
C GLN A 52 7.89 -4.27 7.08
N LEU A 53 6.81 -3.73 6.48
CA LEU A 53 6.29 -2.43 6.89
C LEU A 53 5.66 -2.49 8.28
N GLU A 54 4.93 -3.55 8.62
CA GLU A 54 4.40 -3.80 9.97
C GLU A 54 5.54 -3.77 11.00
N GLU A 55 6.57 -4.61 10.83
CA GLU A 55 7.73 -4.67 11.73
C GLU A 55 8.43 -3.31 11.89
N ALA A 56 8.62 -2.58 10.78
CA ALA A 56 9.24 -1.26 10.82
C ALA A 56 8.37 -0.22 11.53
N VAL A 57 7.05 -0.30 11.39
CA VAL A 57 6.09 0.59 12.09
C VAL A 57 6.04 0.26 13.58
N GLU A 58 6.06 -1.02 13.96
CA GLU A 58 6.18 -1.45 15.36
C GLU A 58 7.47 -0.93 16.00
N ALA A 59 8.60 -1.06 15.29
CA ALA A 59 9.90 -0.61 15.76
C ALA A 59 9.93 0.91 16.02
N VAL A 60 9.36 1.73 15.13
CA VAL A 60 9.39 3.19 15.27
C VAL A 60 8.33 3.72 16.25
N SER A 61 7.16 3.08 16.31
CA SER A 61 6.06 3.52 17.18
C SER A 61 6.19 2.99 18.62
N GLY A 62 6.82 1.82 18.80
CA GLY A 62 6.87 1.11 20.07
C GLY A 62 5.53 0.47 20.46
N GLU A 63 4.62 0.30 19.51
CA GLU A 63 3.30 -0.31 19.69
C GLU A 63 3.14 -1.51 18.76
N ASN A 64 2.22 -2.40 19.09
CA ASN A 64 1.90 -3.54 18.23
C ASN A 64 1.03 -3.09 17.05
N TRP A 65 1.31 -3.68 15.90
CA TRP A 65 0.54 -3.47 14.67
C TRP A 65 0.18 -4.83 14.08
N SER A 66 -0.87 -4.82 13.27
CA SER A 66 -1.32 -5.99 12.52
C SER A 66 -1.61 -5.57 11.09
N SER A 67 -1.41 -6.48 10.14
CA SER A 67 -1.68 -6.24 8.73
C SER A 67 -2.45 -7.38 8.06
N MET A 68 -3.07 -7.06 6.92
CA MET A 68 -3.80 -8.01 6.09
C MET A 68 -3.74 -7.59 4.63
N ALA A 69 -3.37 -8.52 3.75
CA ALA A 69 -3.35 -8.30 2.29
C ALA A 69 -4.52 -9.02 1.60
N SER A 70 -4.96 -8.48 0.46
CA SER A 70 -5.85 -9.18 -0.47
C SER A 70 -5.11 -10.32 -1.19
N ASP A 71 -5.87 -11.25 -1.78
CA ASP A 71 -5.33 -12.13 -2.82
C ASP A 71 -4.87 -11.30 -4.05
N ASP A 72 -4.17 -11.93 -4.98
CA ASP A 72 -3.71 -11.34 -6.25
C ASP A 72 -4.83 -10.63 -7.02
N LEU A 73 -4.63 -9.34 -7.36
CA LEU A 73 -5.54 -8.55 -8.19
C LEU A 73 -4.85 -8.10 -9.48
N GLY A 74 -5.58 -8.11 -10.60
CA GLY A 74 -5.06 -7.61 -11.87
C GLY A 74 -5.25 -8.53 -13.07
N ARG A 75 -5.41 -7.92 -14.24
CA ARG A 75 -5.69 -8.61 -15.52
C ARG A 75 -4.44 -9.05 -16.29
N SER A 76 -3.24 -8.79 -15.79
CA SER A 76 -1.97 -9.02 -16.52
C SER A 76 -0.96 -9.83 -15.69
N SER A 77 0.25 -10.02 -16.21
CA SER A 77 1.37 -10.58 -15.42
C SER A 77 1.84 -9.65 -14.29
N TYR A 78 1.45 -8.37 -14.36
CA TYR A 78 1.58 -7.41 -13.26
C TYR A 78 0.34 -7.57 -12.36
N ARG A 79 0.59 -8.10 -11.16
CA ARG A 79 -0.41 -8.32 -10.12
C ARG A 79 -0.10 -7.40 -8.94
N GLU A 80 -1.13 -6.75 -8.44
CA GLU A 80 -1.09 -5.89 -7.28
C GLU A 80 -1.96 -6.50 -6.18
N HIS A 81 -1.64 -6.20 -4.95
CA HIS A 81 -2.44 -6.46 -3.77
C HIS A 81 -2.90 -5.13 -3.18
N TYR A 82 -3.98 -5.20 -2.43
CA TYR A 82 -4.29 -4.18 -1.44
C TYR A 82 -3.89 -4.68 -0.06
N GLY A 83 -3.52 -3.75 0.82
CA GLY A 83 -3.21 -4.04 2.21
C GLY A 83 -4.03 -3.17 3.16
N PHE A 84 -4.31 -3.69 4.33
CA PHE A 84 -4.66 -2.92 5.51
C PHE A 84 -3.57 -3.12 6.56
N LEU A 85 -3.21 -2.05 7.26
CA LEU A 85 -2.27 -2.05 8.38
C LEU A 85 -2.89 -1.22 9.49
N TRP A 86 -2.90 -1.70 10.72
CA TRP A 86 -3.56 -1.01 11.82
C TRP A 86 -2.88 -1.27 13.17
N ARG A 87 -3.01 -0.30 14.08
CA ARG A 87 -2.41 -0.33 15.41
C ARG A 87 -3.31 -1.11 16.36
N GLU A 88 -2.82 -2.16 17.01
CA GLU A 88 -3.68 -3.08 17.79
C GLU A 88 -4.24 -2.50 19.11
N SER A 89 -3.54 -1.53 19.70
CA SER A 89 -4.05 -0.79 20.88
C SER A 89 -5.29 0.02 20.53
N GLU A 90 -5.38 0.35 19.25
CA GLU A 90 -6.48 1.06 18.67
C GLU A 90 -7.32 0.02 17.88
N ILE A 91 -7.08 -0.27 16.62
CA ILE A 91 -8.07 -0.98 15.78
C ILE A 91 -8.03 -2.50 15.99
N GLU A 92 -9.20 -3.14 15.93
CA GLU A 92 -9.32 -4.58 15.71
C GLU A 92 -9.95 -4.89 14.35
N TYR A 93 -9.44 -5.93 13.68
CA TYR A 93 -10.15 -6.56 12.57
C TYR A 93 -11.36 -7.33 13.12
N ASP A 94 -12.55 -7.05 12.58
CA ASP A 94 -13.78 -7.73 12.96
C ASP A 94 -14.04 -8.93 12.04
N SER A 95 -14.31 -8.67 10.76
CA SER A 95 -14.72 -9.71 9.82
C SER A 95 -14.80 -9.22 8.37
N GLY A 96 -15.12 -10.15 7.46
CA GLY A 96 -15.62 -9.83 6.13
C GLY A 96 -14.57 -9.24 5.20
N ALA A 97 -13.30 -9.63 5.34
CA ALA A 97 -12.31 -9.37 4.30
C ALA A 97 -12.74 -10.01 2.98
N VAL A 98 -12.96 -9.20 1.94
CA VAL A 98 -13.50 -9.66 0.66
C VAL A 98 -13.06 -8.76 -0.48
N VAL A 99 -12.82 -9.37 -1.64
CA VAL A 99 -12.62 -8.68 -2.92
C VAL A 99 -13.96 -8.61 -3.65
N PHE A 100 -14.27 -7.46 -4.22
CA PHE A 100 -15.53 -7.24 -4.92
C PHE A 100 -15.73 -8.24 -6.07
N LEU A 101 -16.91 -8.87 -6.10
CA LEU A 101 -17.29 -9.78 -7.19
C LEU A 101 -17.74 -8.97 -8.41
N ASP A 102 -16.77 -8.55 -9.22
CA ASP A 102 -17.01 -7.77 -10.42
C ASP A 102 -17.58 -8.61 -11.57
N SER A 103 -18.87 -8.93 -11.48
CA SER A 103 -19.58 -9.74 -12.47
C SER A 103 -19.56 -9.17 -13.90
N ARG A 104 -19.24 -7.88 -14.06
CA ARG A 104 -19.18 -7.20 -15.36
C ARG A 104 -17.74 -7.02 -15.86
N ASP A 105 -16.74 -7.43 -15.08
CA ASP A 105 -15.32 -7.30 -15.42
C ASP A 105 -14.99 -5.85 -15.86
N VAL A 106 -15.33 -4.87 -15.02
CA VAL A 106 -15.10 -3.43 -15.22
C VAL A 106 -13.78 -2.96 -14.58
N PHE A 107 -13.45 -3.42 -13.37
CA PHE A 107 -12.27 -2.99 -12.64
C PHE A 107 -11.00 -3.70 -13.12
N ALA A 108 -9.93 -2.95 -13.38
CA ALA A 108 -8.61 -3.51 -13.65
C ALA A 108 -8.06 -4.23 -12.41
N ARG A 109 -8.39 -3.72 -11.22
CA ARG A 109 -8.12 -4.28 -9.89
C ARG A 109 -9.38 -4.16 -9.05
N GLU A 110 -10.01 -5.28 -8.78
CA GLU A 110 -11.27 -5.33 -8.03
C GLU A 110 -11.10 -4.75 -6.62
N PRO A 111 -11.98 -3.84 -6.17
CA PRO A 111 -11.88 -3.24 -4.85
C PRO A 111 -11.80 -4.27 -3.71
N TYR A 112 -11.01 -3.97 -2.68
CA TYR A 112 -10.88 -4.81 -1.49
C TYR A 112 -11.47 -4.11 -0.27
N SER A 113 -12.20 -4.86 0.56
CA SER A 113 -12.80 -4.31 1.77
C SER A 113 -12.77 -5.27 2.94
N ALA A 114 -12.79 -4.71 4.14
CA ALA A 114 -12.91 -5.44 5.40
C ALA A 114 -13.61 -4.55 6.45
N LYS A 115 -14.18 -5.19 7.48
CA LYS A 115 -14.81 -4.50 8.60
C LYS A 115 -13.87 -4.49 9.81
N PHE A 116 -13.81 -3.35 10.47
CA PHE A 116 -12.96 -3.08 11.62
C PHE A 116 -13.77 -2.45 12.75
N THR A 117 -13.27 -2.55 13.97
CA THR A 117 -13.83 -1.90 15.16
C THR A 117 -12.78 -0.98 15.79
N ALA A 118 -13.18 0.24 16.11
CA ALA A 118 -12.41 1.12 16.99
C ALA A 118 -12.64 0.71 18.45
N LEU A 119 -11.58 0.30 19.15
CA LEU A 119 -11.66 -0.20 20.53
C LEU A 119 -12.02 0.86 21.59
N GLU A 120 -11.78 2.15 21.35
CA GLU A 120 -12.05 3.20 22.35
C GLU A 120 -13.54 3.28 22.70
N ASP A 121 -14.40 3.18 21.69
CA ASP A 121 -15.84 3.39 21.82
C ASP A 121 -16.70 2.28 21.18
N GLY A 122 -16.06 1.31 20.53
CA GLY A 122 -16.70 0.16 19.90
C GLY A 122 -17.37 0.46 18.57
N HIS A 123 -17.13 1.62 17.95
CA HIS A 123 -17.70 1.91 16.64
C HIS A 123 -17.08 1.03 15.56
N GLN A 124 -17.94 0.46 14.72
CA GLN A 124 -17.54 -0.32 13.55
C GLN A 124 -17.46 0.57 12.32
N PHE A 125 -16.58 0.21 11.40
CA PHE A 125 -16.54 0.79 10.06
C PHE A 125 -16.09 -0.24 9.03
N ALA A 126 -16.59 -0.10 7.80
CA ALA A 126 -16.15 -0.84 6.64
C ALA A 126 -15.11 -0.01 5.89
N ALA A 127 -13.87 -0.49 5.88
CA ALA A 127 -12.80 0.07 5.08
C ALA A 127 -12.82 -0.60 3.70
N ALA A 128 -12.87 0.21 2.65
CA ALA A 128 -12.79 -0.24 1.26
C ALA A 128 -11.67 0.53 0.56
N THR A 129 -10.91 -0.15 -0.30
CA THR A 129 -9.79 0.43 -1.04
C THR A 129 -9.83 0.07 -2.52
N VAL A 130 -9.51 1.05 -3.38
CA VAL A 130 -9.47 0.89 -4.83
C VAL A 130 -8.40 1.78 -5.46
N HIS A 131 -7.67 1.25 -6.44
CA HIS A 131 -6.72 1.94 -7.29
C HIS A 131 -7.24 1.96 -8.73
N VAL A 132 -7.90 3.06 -9.07
CA VAL A 132 -8.57 3.22 -10.37
C VAL A 132 -7.56 3.26 -11.50
N LEU A 133 -7.87 2.62 -12.63
CA LEU A 133 -7.05 2.69 -13.83
C LEU A 133 -6.71 4.14 -14.23
N TYR A 134 -5.42 4.45 -14.40
CA TYR A 134 -4.99 5.74 -14.97
C TYR A 134 -5.28 5.84 -16.48
N GLY A 135 -4.96 4.79 -17.24
CA GLY A 135 -5.20 4.72 -18.69
C GLY A 135 -4.47 5.78 -19.53
N ASP A 136 -4.77 5.84 -20.82
CA ASP A 136 -4.20 6.84 -21.74
C ASP A 136 -4.96 8.17 -21.70
N SER A 137 -6.17 8.15 -21.18
CA SER A 137 -7.11 9.27 -21.18
C SER A 137 -8.05 9.24 -19.97
N ILE A 138 -8.67 10.38 -19.66
CA ILE A 138 -9.72 10.44 -18.61
C ILE A 138 -10.86 9.46 -18.92
N SER A 139 -11.22 9.27 -20.20
CA SER A 139 -12.29 8.35 -20.60
C SER A 139 -12.02 6.89 -20.23
N ASP A 140 -10.76 6.49 -20.07
CA ASP A 140 -10.40 5.12 -19.67
C ASP A 140 -10.68 4.88 -18.18
N ARG A 141 -10.69 5.95 -17.36
CA ARG A 141 -10.94 5.90 -15.92
C ARG A 141 -12.43 5.88 -15.57
N LEU A 142 -13.24 6.54 -16.41
CA LEU A 142 -14.67 6.77 -16.13
C LEU A 142 -15.49 5.49 -15.91
N PRO A 143 -15.26 4.36 -16.61
CA PRO A 143 -16.01 3.13 -16.37
C PRO A 143 -15.87 2.61 -14.93
N GLU A 144 -14.64 2.60 -14.40
CA GLU A 144 -14.41 2.19 -13.01
C GLU A 144 -15.04 3.17 -12.03
N ILE A 145 -14.88 4.47 -12.28
CA ILE A 145 -15.48 5.54 -11.45
C ILE A 145 -17.01 5.43 -11.41
N GLU A 146 -17.66 5.16 -12.53
CA GLU A 146 -19.12 4.96 -12.59
C GLU A 146 -19.54 3.69 -11.85
N ALA A 147 -18.76 2.61 -11.96
CA ALA A 147 -19.02 1.34 -11.27
C ALA A 147 -18.87 1.41 -9.75
N LEU A 148 -18.17 2.42 -9.20
CA LEU A 148 -18.06 2.61 -7.75
C LEU A 148 -19.41 2.82 -7.05
N ALA A 149 -20.43 3.34 -7.74
CA ALA A 149 -21.77 3.47 -7.16
C ALA A 149 -22.46 2.12 -6.92
N ASP A 150 -22.20 1.14 -7.78
CA ASP A 150 -22.70 -0.23 -7.59
C ASP A 150 -21.89 -0.94 -6.49
N TYR A 151 -20.57 -0.72 -6.46
CA TYR A 151 -19.72 -1.21 -5.38
C TYR A 151 -20.13 -0.65 -4.02
N TRP A 152 -20.42 0.65 -3.92
CA TRP A 152 -20.88 1.28 -2.68
C TRP A 152 -22.17 0.68 -2.14
N GLN A 153 -23.14 0.39 -3.03
CA GLN A 153 -24.37 -0.29 -2.64
C GLN A 153 -24.10 -1.72 -2.20
N TRP A 154 -23.21 -2.44 -2.88
CA TRP A 154 -22.79 -3.78 -2.47
C TRP A 154 -22.14 -3.79 -1.08
N LEU A 155 -21.36 -2.76 -0.73
CA LEU A 155 -20.81 -2.62 0.63
C LEU A 155 -21.91 -2.56 1.70
N GLU A 156 -23.09 -2.00 1.43
CA GLU A 156 -24.24 -2.07 2.36
C GLU A 156 -24.71 -3.50 2.58
N GLU A 157 -24.72 -4.32 1.52
CA GLU A 157 -25.18 -5.70 1.61
C GLU A 157 -24.19 -6.58 2.38
N VAL A 158 -22.89 -6.32 2.21
CA VAL A 158 -21.81 -7.05 2.88
C VAL A 158 -21.64 -6.59 4.33
N TYR A 159 -21.74 -5.28 4.57
CA TYR A 159 -21.55 -4.65 5.88
C TYR A 159 -22.79 -3.80 6.25
N PRO A 160 -23.93 -4.45 6.54
CA PRO A 160 -25.17 -3.73 6.83
C PRO A 160 -25.02 -2.85 8.07
N ASP A 161 -25.66 -1.68 8.04
CA ASP A 161 -25.69 -0.71 9.15
C ASP A 161 -24.29 -0.27 9.63
N THR A 162 -23.27 -0.41 8.78
CA THR A 162 -21.88 -0.10 9.10
C THR A 162 -21.42 1.12 8.31
N PRO A 163 -20.91 2.19 8.94
CA PRO A 163 -20.29 3.31 8.23
C PRO A 163 -19.20 2.85 7.27
N ARG A 164 -19.18 3.41 6.06
CA ARG A 164 -18.24 3.00 5.00
C ARG A 164 -17.25 4.11 4.68
N LEU A 165 -16.01 3.72 4.43
CA LEU A 165 -14.94 4.59 3.96
C LEU A 165 -14.33 3.97 2.70
N LEU A 166 -14.53 4.61 1.55
CA LEU A 166 -13.95 4.19 0.28
C LEU A 166 -12.71 5.03 -0.02
N MET A 167 -11.56 4.40 0.04
CA MET A 167 -10.24 5.01 0.06
C MET A 167 -9.46 4.67 -1.20
N GLY A 168 -8.56 5.57 -1.61
CA GLY A 168 -7.53 5.22 -2.57
C GLY A 168 -7.15 6.29 -3.58
N ASP A 169 -6.29 5.90 -4.52
CA ASP A 169 -5.99 6.65 -5.72
C ASP A 169 -7.05 6.40 -6.80
N PHE A 170 -7.91 7.42 -6.99
CA PHE A 170 -8.97 7.36 -7.98
C PHE A 170 -8.53 7.84 -9.36
N ASN A 171 -7.31 8.36 -9.49
CA ASN A 171 -6.80 8.95 -10.72
C ASN A 171 -7.76 9.97 -11.34
N LEU A 172 -8.66 10.59 -10.56
CA LEU A 172 -9.63 11.57 -11.05
C LEU A 172 -9.88 12.64 -9.98
N PRO A 173 -9.81 13.94 -10.32
CA PRO A 173 -10.06 15.01 -9.35
C PRO A 173 -11.48 14.96 -8.78
N PRO A 174 -11.70 15.28 -7.50
CA PRO A 174 -13.01 15.14 -6.83
C PRO A 174 -14.09 16.09 -7.37
N ASP A 175 -13.72 17.14 -8.10
CA ASP A 175 -14.63 18.11 -8.72
C ASP A 175 -15.09 17.70 -10.14
N HIS A 176 -14.55 16.59 -10.68
CA HIS A 176 -14.90 16.12 -12.02
C HIS A 176 -16.34 15.59 -12.10
N SER A 177 -17.03 15.81 -13.22
CA SER A 177 -18.43 15.39 -13.39
C SER A 177 -18.66 13.87 -13.41
N GLY A 178 -17.59 13.09 -13.56
CA GLY A 178 -17.62 11.60 -13.54
C GLY A 178 -18.19 11.04 -12.24
N TRP A 179 -18.04 11.77 -11.13
CA TRP A 179 -18.52 11.39 -9.81
C TRP A 179 -20.04 11.43 -9.63
N SER A 180 -20.79 11.79 -10.66
CA SER A 180 -22.24 11.99 -10.56
C SER A 180 -23.02 10.77 -10.06
N ALA A 181 -22.51 9.54 -10.26
CA ALA A 181 -23.15 8.33 -9.77
C ALA A 181 -23.08 8.23 -8.23
N LEU A 182 -21.89 8.39 -7.65
CA LEU A 182 -21.68 8.42 -6.18
C LEU A 182 -22.37 9.62 -5.53
N LEU A 183 -22.22 10.82 -6.10
CA LEU A 183 -22.82 12.04 -5.55
C LEU A 183 -24.35 11.95 -5.47
N LYS A 184 -25.01 11.28 -6.44
CA LYS A 184 -26.47 11.10 -6.45
C LYS A 184 -26.98 10.22 -5.30
N ILE A 185 -26.14 9.31 -4.80
CA ILE A 185 -26.48 8.43 -3.68
C ILE A 185 -25.96 8.96 -2.33
N GLY A 186 -25.52 10.22 -2.28
CA GLY A 186 -25.10 10.89 -1.05
C GLY A 186 -23.65 10.60 -0.64
N VAL A 187 -22.84 10.04 -1.54
CA VAL A 187 -21.43 9.73 -1.25
C VAL A 187 -20.56 10.87 -1.75
N THR A 188 -19.77 11.46 -0.85
CA THR A 188 -18.98 12.67 -1.09
C THR A 188 -17.51 12.48 -0.72
N PRO A 189 -16.57 13.22 -1.36
CA PRO A 189 -15.17 13.15 -1.02
C PRO A 189 -14.87 13.96 0.25
N ALA A 190 -14.01 13.43 1.13
CA ALA A 190 -13.57 14.11 2.35
C ALA A 190 -12.60 15.26 2.07
N ILE A 191 -11.91 15.24 0.91
CA ILE A 191 -10.92 16.26 0.53
C ILE A 191 -11.32 16.86 -0.82
N THR A 192 -11.50 18.18 -0.86
CA THR A 192 -11.93 18.91 -2.06
C THR A 192 -10.92 19.94 -2.56
N GLU A 193 -9.85 20.19 -1.81
CA GLU A 193 -8.83 21.18 -2.13
C GLU A 193 -7.42 20.63 -1.90
N GLY A 194 -6.46 21.16 -2.68
CA GLY A 194 -5.06 20.77 -2.62
C GLY A 194 -4.66 19.83 -3.75
N ALA A 195 -3.60 19.05 -3.52
CA ALA A 195 -3.06 18.05 -4.43
C ALA A 195 -2.34 16.97 -3.61
N THR A 196 -2.36 15.73 -4.07
CA THR A 196 -1.77 14.54 -3.45
C THR A 196 -0.62 13.96 -4.27
N THR A 197 -0.57 14.18 -5.59
CA THR A 197 0.57 13.77 -6.43
C THR A 197 1.76 14.73 -6.33
N LEU A 198 2.93 14.21 -6.01
CA LEU A 198 4.21 14.91 -6.00
C LEU A 198 4.76 15.03 -7.42
N GLY A 199 4.98 16.26 -7.88
CA GLY A 199 5.55 16.57 -9.19
C GLY A 199 7.06 16.27 -9.28
N MET A 200 7.58 16.28 -10.51
CA MET A 200 9.01 16.04 -10.82
C MET A 200 9.91 17.28 -10.60
N SER A 201 9.46 18.25 -9.82
CA SER A 201 10.26 19.42 -9.44
C SER A 201 10.00 19.76 -7.97
N ASN A 202 11.03 20.25 -7.27
CA ASN A 202 10.94 20.50 -5.83
C ASN A 202 9.78 21.43 -5.49
N GLY A 203 8.95 21.02 -4.52
CA GLY A 203 7.81 21.79 -4.04
C GLY A 203 6.60 21.82 -4.98
N ILE A 204 6.62 21.08 -6.09
CA ILE A 204 5.50 21.03 -7.04
C ILE A 204 4.57 19.86 -6.69
N TRP A 205 3.27 20.15 -6.68
CA TRP A 205 2.18 19.21 -6.49
C TRP A 205 1.15 19.43 -7.60
N THR A 206 0.63 18.35 -8.21
CA THR A 206 -0.10 18.48 -9.49
C THR A 206 -1.57 18.06 -9.47
N ASN A 207 -1.94 16.97 -8.80
CA ASN A 207 -3.30 16.42 -8.86
C ASN A 207 -3.81 16.03 -7.47
N LEU A 208 -5.11 16.17 -7.23
CA LEU A 208 -5.82 15.61 -6.07
C LEU A 208 -6.56 14.35 -6.53
N TYR A 209 -5.84 13.23 -6.61
CA TYR A 209 -6.42 11.95 -7.05
C TYR A 209 -6.75 11.03 -5.88
N ASP A 210 -5.97 11.10 -4.81
CA ASP A 210 -6.17 10.32 -3.61
C ASP A 210 -7.28 10.94 -2.76
N ASN A 211 -8.22 10.12 -2.29
CA ASN A 211 -9.33 10.61 -1.47
C ASN A 211 -9.90 9.54 -0.53
N ILE A 212 -10.83 9.98 0.31
CA ILE A 212 -11.67 9.12 1.15
C ILE A 212 -13.12 9.55 0.89
N TRP A 213 -13.91 8.68 0.28
CA TRP A 213 -15.32 8.89 0.00
C TRP A 213 -16.18 8.27 1.10
N HIS A 214 -17.19 9.01 1.53
CA HIS A 214 -18.06 8.62 2.64
C HIS A 214 -19.48 9.16 2.43
N ASP A 215 -20.43 8.65 3.20
CA ASP A 215 -21.76 9.26 3.37
C ASP A 215 -21.89 9.86 4.78
N ASP A 216 -23.09 10.35 5.13
CA ASP A 216 -23.36 10.99 6.43
C ASP A 216 -23.32 10.01 7.63
N SER A 217 -23.20 8.70 7.40
CA SER A 217 -23.08 7.71 8.48
C SER A 217 -21.70 7.70 9.12
N ALA A 218 -20.65 8.14 8.41
CA ALA A 218 -19.30 8.24 8.93
C ALA A 218 -19.12 9.57 9.69
N PRO A 219 -18.86 9.57 11.01
CA PRO A 219 -18.76 10.78 11.82
C PRO A 219 -17.38 11.45 11.67
N ILE A 220 -17.06 11.90 10.46
CA ILE A 220 -15.81 12.59 10.14
C ILE A 220 -15.83 14.01 10.73
N THR A 221 -14.79 14.34 11.49
CA THR A 221 -14.66 15.63 12.17
C THR A 221 -13.52 16.50 11.63
N ALA A 222 -12.52 15.88 11.02
CA ALA A 222 -11.48 16.58 10.27
C ALA A 222 -10.98 15.71 9.11
N SER A 223 -10.33 16.35 8.13
CA SER A 223 -9.68 15.67 7.01
C SER A 223 -8.46 16.46 6.55
N GLY A 224 -7.54 15.80 5.84
CA GLY A 224 -6.38 16.49 5.30
C GLY A 224 -5.42 15.62 4.50
N ILE A 225 -4.31 16.24 4.10
CA ILE A 225 -3.25 15.61 3.31
C ILE A 225 -1.96 15.65 4.12
N ILE A 226 -1.33 14.49 4.33
CA ILE A 226 -0.05 14.41 5.02
C ILE A 226 1.05 14.85 4.05
N ARG A 227 1.60 16.05 4.26
CA ARG A 227 2.74 16.60 3.50
C ARG A 227 4.04 15.94 3.95
N PHE A 228 4.15 14.63 3.74
CA PHE A 228 5.20 13.80 4.27
C PHE A 228 6.64 14.21 3.90
N PRO A 229 6.93 14.90 2.76
CA PRO A 229 8.28 15.43 2.55
C PRO A 229 8.74 16.43 3.62
N ASN A 230 7.81 17.10 4.31
CA ASN A 230 8.13 17.99 5.42
C ASN A 230 8.45 17.23 6.72
N LEU A 231 8.17 15.93 6.76
CA LEU A 231 8.40 15.06 7.91
C LEU A 231 9.72 14.30 7.80
N LEU A 232 10.36 14.30 6.63
CA LEU A 232 11.50 13.45 6.32
C LEU A 232 12.75 14.26 5.99
N PRO A 233 13.95 13.70 6.22
CA PRO A 233 15.18 14.31 5.75
C PRO A 233 15.25 14.21 4.22
N GLY A 234 15.74 15.28 3.59
CA GLY A 234 15.98 15.30 2.15
C GLY A 234 15.04 16.20 1.37
N GLU A 235 15.40 16.42 0.12
CA GLU A 235 14.64 17.26 -0.80
C GLU A 235 13.44 16.50 -1.38
N HIS A 236 12.40 17.23 -1.76
CA HIS A 236 11.15 16.72 -2.34
C HIS A 236 11.36 15.58 -3.34
N ILE A 237 12.29 15.71 -4.30
CA ILE A 237 12.51 14.69 -5.33
C ILE A 237 13.19 13.43 -4.80
N ALA A 238 14.11 13.57 -3.84
CA ALA A 238 14.75 12.41 -3.23
C ALA A 238 13.71 11.58 -2.46
N VAL A 239 12.96 12.25 -1.58
CA VAL A 239 11.89 11.65 -0.79
C VAL A 239 10.77 11.07 -1.67
N ARG A 240 10.41 11.76 -2.76
CA ARG A 240 9.45 11.26 -3.75
C ARG A 240 9.88 9.91 -4.34
N ASN A 241 11.16 9.76 -4.66
CA ASN A 241 11.66 8.58 -5.36
C ASN A 241 11.80 7.38 -4.42
N THR A 242 12.14 7.60 -3.15
CA THR A 242 12.41 6.51 -2.20
C THR A 242 11.21 6.13 -1.32
N VAL A 243 10.24 7.04 -1.14
CA VAL A 243 9.06 6.81 -0.27
C VAL A 243 7.80 6.57 -1.11
N SER A 244 7.29 7.62 -1.76
CA SER A 244 6.11 7.58 -2.64
C SER A 244 6.02 8.89 -3.42
N ASP A 245 5.37 8.88 -4.59
CA ASP A 245 4.96 10.11 -5.28
C ASP A 245 3.49 10.48 -5.03
N HIS A 246 2.83 9.78 -4.12
CA HIS A 246 1.51 10.13 -3.61
C HIS A 246 1.59 10.44 -2.12
N ALA A 247 0.92 11.51 -1.69
CA ALA A 247 0.77 11.83 -0.28
C ALA A 247 -0.42 11.09 0.33
N PRO A 248 -0.28 10.55 1.55
CA PRO A 248 -1.41 10.02 2.30
C PRO A 248 -2.48 11.09 2.51
N VAL A 249 -3.73 10.65 2.45
CA VAL A 249 -4.91 11.42 2.83
C VAL A 249 -5.51 10.84 4.09
N TRP A 250 -6.11 11.67 4.93
CA TRP A 250 -6.63 11.23 6.22
C TRP A 250 -7.97 11.86 6.57
N VAL A 251 -8.74 11.12 7.36
CA VAL A 251 -9.89 11.62 8.11
C VAL A 251 -9.72 11.31 9.59
N ALA A 252 -10.19 12.22 10.44
CA ALA A 252 -10.42 12.00 11.86
C ALA A 252 -11.87 11.62 12.06
N ILE A 253 -12.10 10.61 12.91
CA ILE A 253 -13.43 10.15 13.29
C ILE A 253 -13.63 10.47 14.78
N GLY A 254 -14.77 11.05 15.12
CA GLY A 254 -15.04 11.44 16.51
C GLY A 254 -14.12 12.57 16.97
N ASP A 255 -13.47 12.42 18.12
CA ASP A 255 -12.58 13.44 18.70
C ASP A 255 -11.09 13.27 18.36
N ALA A 256 -10.79 12.46 17.35
CA ALA A 256 -9.44 12.20 16.86
C ALA A 256 -8.71 13.45 16.41
N GLU A 257 -7.42 13.54 16.77
CA GLU A 257 -6.52 14.58 16.29
C GLU A 257 -5.25 13.97 15.68
N LEU A 258 -4.86 14.48 14.51
CA LEU A 258 -3.61 14.08 13.86
C LEU A 258 -2.44 14.92 14.39
N GLU A 259 -1.53 14.28 15.12
CA GLU A 259 -0.27 14.89 15.55
C GLU A 259 0.90 14.35 14.70
N LEU A 260 1.52 15.24 13.92
CA LEU A 260 2.67 14.89 13.08
C LEU A 260 4.00 15.20 13.77
N VAL A 261 4.94 14.27 13.69
CA VAL A 261 6.31 14.43 14.19
C VAL A 261 7.34 14.32 13.05
N THR A 262 8.41 15.10 13.16
CA THR A 262 9.52 15.06 12.19
C THR A 262 10.42 13.86 12.45
N PHE A 263 10.92 13.25 11.38
CA PHE A 263 11.92 12.19 11.44
C PHE A 263 13.24 12.77 11.93
N ASN A 264 13.68 12.31 13.10
CA ASN A 264 14.86 12.88 13.76
C ASN A 264 16.16 12.13 13.43
N GLY A 265 16.16 11.19 12.49
CA GLY A 265 17.35 10.45 12.08
C GLY A 265 17.97 9.58 13.18
N ASN A 266 17.35 9.50 14.37
CA ASN A 266 17.52 8.38 15.27
C ASN A 266 16.85 7.20 14.61
N VAL A 267 17.60 6.59 13.70
CA VAL A 267 17.51 5.19 13.34
C VAL A 267 17.32 4.49 14.68
N TYR A 268 16.09 4.07 14.98
CA TYR A 268 15.96 2.81 15.68
C TYR A 268 16.83 1.90 14.84
N GLU A 269 17.93 1.41 15.42
CA GLU A 269 18.61 0.24 14.91
C GLU A 269 17.51 -0.83 14.85
N ALA A 270 16.72 -0.79 13.77
CA ALA A 270 16.24 -1.97 13.11
C ALA A 270 17.50 -2.80 13.06
N VAL A 271 17.46 -3.86 13.86
CA VAL A 271 18.48 -4.87 13.93
C VAL A 271 18.99 -5.03 12.52
N ASP A 272 20.30 -4.87 12.36
CA ASP A 272 21.05 -5.24 11.17
C ASP A 272 20.80 -6.73 10.93
N GLU A 273 19.59 -7.07 10.49
CA GLU A 273 19.27 -8.34 9.88
C GLU A 273 19.74 -8.16 8.45
N GLU A 274 20.85 -8.85 8.18
CA GLU A 274 21.55 -8.96 6.91
C GLU A 274 20.58 -8.80 5.73
N LEU A 275 20.88 -7.87 4.83
CA LEU A 275 20.31 -7.77 3.48
C LEU A 275 19.92 -9.17 2.98
N TYR A 276 18.62 -9.46 2.96
CA TYR A 276 18.11 -10.73 2.44
C TYR A 276 18.62 -10.87 1.00
N CYS A 277 19.59 -11.77 0.83
CA CYS A 277 20.14 -12.13 -0.45
C CYS A 277 20.05 -13.65 -0.58
N ILE A 278 19.82 -14.10 -1.79
CA ILE A 278 19.64 -15.50 -2.14
C ILE A 278 21.03 -16.10 -2.40
N ASP A 279 21.56 -16.84 -1.44
CA ASP A 279 22.79 -17.60 -1.63
C ASP A 279 22.51 -18.82 -2.53
N LEU A 280 23.09 -18.84 -3.73
CA LEU A 280 22.94 -19.94 -4.69
C LEU A 280 23.32 -21.32 -4.11
N ASN A 281 24.17 -21.35 -3.08
CA ASN A 281 24.67 -22.56 -2.42
C ASN A 281 23.88 -22.98 -1.18
N GLU A 282 23.12 -22.09 -0.55
CA GLU A 282 22.42 -22.36 0.71
C GLU A 282 20.90 -22.22 0.62
N ALA A 283 20.39 -21.32 -0.23
CA ALA A 283 18.98 -20.99 -0.35
C ALA A 283 18.07 -22.21 -0.63
N THR A 284 16.81 -22.17 -0.21
CA THR A 284 15.83 -23.23 -0.52
C THR A 284 15.37 -23.18 -1.98
N ALA A 285 14.62 -24.20 -2.41
CA ALA A 285 14.06 -24.22 -3.76
C ALA A 285 13.05 -23.09 -3.96
N GLU A 286 12.31 -22.74 -2.91
CA GLU A 286 11.36 -21.62 -2.90
C GLU A 286 12.10 -20.29 -3.06
N GLN A 287 13.15 -20.06 -2.27
CA GLN A 287 13.97 -18.85 -2.35
C GLN A 287 14.65 -18.71 -3.71
N LEU A 288 15.19 -19.79 -4.27
CA LEU A 288 15.79 -19.77 -5.61
C LEU A 288 14.78 -19.48 -6.72
N ALA A 289 13.50 -19.84 -6.52
CA ALA A 289 12.44 -19.57 -7.48
C ALA A 289 11.99 -18.09 -7.50
N GLU A 290 12.52 -17.27 -6.59
CA GLU A 290 12.35 -15.81 -6.60
C GLU A 290 13.26 -15.14 -7.64
N LEU A 291 14.33 -15.80 -8.07
CA LEU A 291 15.26 -15.25 -9.06
C LEU A 291 14.60 -15.13 -10.45
N PRO A 292 14.88 -14.04 -11.21
CA PRO A 292 14.32 -13.85 -12.54
C PRO A 292 14.56 -15.06 -13.44
N ASN A 293 13.53 -15.52 -14.13
CA ASN A 293 13.56 -16.66 -15.04
C ASN A 293 13.83 -18.04 -14.37
N VAL A 294 13.88 -18.10 -13.04
CA VAL A 294 14.02 -19.34 -12.26
C VAL A 294 12.66 -19.73 -11.69
N GLY A 295 12.02 -20.76 -12.26
CA GLY A 295 10.83 -21.36 -11.66
C GLY A 295 11.19 -22.59 -10.81
N PRO A 296 10.23 -23.23 -10.13
CA PRO A 296 10.47 -24.35 -9.22
C PRO A 296 11.33 -25.47 -9.83
N ALA A 297 11.07 -25.84 -11.09
CA ALA A 297 11.83 -26.87 -11.79
C ALA A 297 13.31 -26.50 -12.06
N ARG A 298 13.63 -25.20 -12.14
CA ARG A 298 15.01 -24.71 -12.29
C ARG A 298 15.67 -24.50 -10.95
N ALA A 299 14.92 -24.07 -9.93
CA ALA A 299 15.41 -23.99 -8.55
C ALA A 299 15.95 -25.35 -8.07
N GLU A 300 15.22 -26.43 -8.30
CA GLU A 300 15.68 -27.79 -7.99
C GLU A 300 16.97 -28.15 -8.75
N GLN A 301 17.08 -27.79 -10.03
CA GLN A 301 18.30 -28.02 -10.81
C GLN A 301 19.49 -27.19 -10.30
N ILE A 302 19.23 -25.99 -9.77
CA ILE A 302 20.25 -25.14 -9.16
C ILE A 302 20.78 -25.80 -7.88
N ILE A 303 19.89 -26.40 -7.07
CA ILE A 303 20.27 -27.15 -5.86
C ILE A 303 21.10 -28.39 -6.22
N ASP A 304 20.65 -29.17 -7.21
CA ASP A 304 21.30 -30.43 -7.63
C ASP A 304 22.76 -30.25 -8.09
N ILE A 305 23.11 -29.05 -8.57
CA ILE A 305 24.42 -28.78 -9.22
C ILE A 305 25.32 -27.90 -8.35
N ARG A 306 24.95 -27.66 -7.08
CA ARG A 306 25.82 -26.99 -6.12
C ARG A 306 27.19 -27.70 -5.98
N PRO A 307 28.28 -26.95 -5.72
CA PRO A 307 28.31 -25.52 -5.46
C PRO A 307 28.54 -24.65 -6.72
N TRP A 308 28.12 -23.39 -6.64
CA TRP A 308 28.26 -22.34 -7.63
C TRP A 308 29.36 -21.35 -7.23
N GLY A 309 30.27 -21.04 -8.15
CA GLY A 309 31.33 -20.06 -7.92
C GLY A 309 30.95 -18.62 -8.29
N SER A 310 29.94 -18.44 -9.14
CA SER A 310 29.39 -17.14 -9.53
C SER A 310 28.03 -17.29 -10.21
N VAL A 311 27.25 -16.22 -10.26
CA VAL A 311 25.94 -16.17 -10.95
C VAL A 311 26.07 -16.55 -12.43
N GLY A 312 27.15 -16.13 -13.09
CA GLY A 312 27.47 -16.48 -14.48
C GLY A 312 27.47 -17.98 -14.79
N GLU A 313 27.72 -18.83 -13.79
CA GLU A 313 27.73 -20.29 -13.95
C GLU A 313 26.34 -20.91 -14.11
N LEU A 314 25.27 -20.19 -13.76
CA LEU A 314 23.88 -20.62 -13.93
C LEU A 314 23.52 -20.90 -15.40
N THR A 315 24.34 -20.45 -16.35
CA THR A 315 24.24 -20.85 -17.77
C THR A 315 24.36 -22.36 -18.00
N ARG A 316 24.81 -23.14 -17.01
CA ARG A 316 24.82 -24.61 -17.03
C ARG A 316 23.42 -25.23 -16.89
N ILE A 317 22.44 -24.48 -16.37
CA ILE A 317 21.06 -24.94 -16.19
C ILE A 317 20.31 -24.84 -17.51
N SER A 318 19.60 -25.91 -17.87
CA SER A 318 18.83 -25.93 -19.13
C SER A 318 17.73 -24.86 -19.11
N GLY A 319 17.81 -23.92 -20.05
CA GLY A 319 16.86 -22.83 -20.18
C GLY A 319 17.21 -21.55 -19.40
N LEU A 320 18.38 -21.48 -18.76
CA LEU A 320 18.98 -20.21 -18.32
C LEU A 320 20.06 -19.80 -19.32
N GLY A 321 19.71 -18.92 -20.25
CA GLY A 321 20.65 -18.36 -21.22
C GLY A 321 21.41 -17.16 -20.68
N ALA A 322 22.38 -16.65 -21.44
CA ALA A 322 23.17 -15.46 -21.06
C ALA A 322 22.34 -14.17 -20.88
N ALA A 323 21.10 -14.11 -21.39
CA ALA A 323 20.17 -13.03 -21.10
C ALA A 323 19.55 -13.23 -19.71
N SER A 324 18.98 -14.40 -19.44
CA SER A 324 18.38 -14.74 -18.14
C SER A 324 19.38 -14.64 -16.99
N VAL A 325 20.63 -15.06 -17.20
CA VAL A 325 21.68 -14.92 -16.17
C VAL A 325 22.05 -13.47 -15.91
N ARG A 326 21.99 -12.61 -16.95
CA ARG A 326 22.20 -11.17 -16.77
C ARG A 326 21.04 -10.54 -16.00
N ASP A 327 19.80 -10.93 -16.29
CA ASP A 327 18.63 -10.46 -15.53
C ASP A 327 18.76 -10.85 -14.04
N ILE A 328 19.30 -12.04 -13.74
CA ILE A 328 19.59 -12.49 -12.36
C ILE A 328 20.72 -11.64 -11.74
N GLU A 329 21.81 -11.38 -12.47
CA GLU A 329 22.90 -10.52 -12.00
C GLU A 329 22.45 -9.07 -11.74
N GLU A 330 21.60 -8.52 -12.59
CA GLU A 330 21.05 -7.16 -12.48
C GLU A 330 19.91 -7.05 -11.47
N SER A 331 19.37 -8.17 -10.97
CA SER A 331 18.29 -8.16 -9.97
C SER A 331 18.76 -7.79 -8.56
N GLU A 332 20.07 -7.87 -8.31
CA GLU A 332 20.71 -7.66 -6.99
C GLU A 332 20.18 -8.59 -5.88
N LEU A 333 19.40 -9.62 -6.23
CA LEU A 333 18.84 -10.59 -5.30
C LEU A 333 19.85 -11.67 -4.87
N VAL A 334 20.91 -11.92 -5.64
CA VAL A 334 21.92 -12.94 -5.30
C VAL A 334 22.98 -12.35 -4.38
N CYS A 335 23.35 -13.09 -3.33
CA CYS A 335 24.42 -12.67 -2.43
C CYS A 335 25.72 -12.35 -3.18
N SER A 336 26.24 -11.15 -2.96
CA SER A 336 27.56 -10.77 -3.47
C SER A 336 28.63 -11.63 -2.80
N THR A 337 29.36 -12.42 -3.58
CA THR A 337 30.55 -13.12 -3.09
C THR A 337 31.62 -12.10 -2.70
N ASN A 338 32.02 -12.10 -1.42
CA ASN A 338 33.23 -11.41 -0.97
C ASN A 338 34.50 -12.05 -1.53
#